data_AF-A0A3S3Q9X6-F1
#
_entry.id   AF-A0A3S3Q9X6-F1
#
_cell.length_a   1.000
_cell.length_b   1.000
_cell.length_c   1.000
_cell.angle_alpha   90.00
_cell.angle_beta   90.00
_cell.angle_gamma   90.00
#
_symmetry.space_group_name_H-M   'P 1'
#
loop_
_entity.id
_entity.type
_entity.pdbx_description
1 polymer ?
#
loop_
_entity_poly.entity_id
_entity_poly.type
_entity_poly.pdbx_seq_one_letter_code
_entity_poly.pdbx_strand_id
1 'polypeptide(L)'
;MQTYSLKGEEIVISGISGRFPEANNVEEFWHKLITGQELYSCNDRRWPVGYMGLPSFSGKVSGEVKCDAEFFKLHKDECKLLDPQYRMALEVVYEAIYDA
;
A
#
# COMPACT_ATOMS: atom_id res chain seq x y z
N MET A 1 6.10 16.92 -33.51
CA MET A 1 5.59 16.57 -32.17
C MET A 1 4.08 16.48 -32.30
N GLN A 2 3.53 15.27 -32.24
CA GLN A 2 2.12 15.01 -32.51
C GLN A 2 1.37 15.07 -31.17
N THR A 3 0.57 16.12 -30.97
CA THR A 3 -0.32 16.27 -29.81
C THR A 3 -1.58 15.43 -30.04
N TYR A 4 -1.72 14.32 -29.31
CA TYR A 4 -2.96 13.54 -29.29
C TYR A 4 -4.01 14.31 -28.47
N SER A 5 -5.03 14.83 -29.15
CA SER A 5 -6.21 15.39 -28.52
C SER A 5 -7.17 14.22 -28.20
N LEU A 6 -7.30 13.87 -26.93
CA LEU A 6 -8.29 12.91 -26.44
C LEU A 6 -9.70 13.54 -26.57
N LYS A 7 -10.32 13.40 -27.74
CA LYS A 7 -11.75 13.67 -27.93
C LYS A 7 -12.53 12.37 -27.69
N GLY A 8 -13.16 12.25 -26.52
CA GLY A 8 -14.32 11.37 -26.34
C GLY A 8 -14.12 10.03 -25.65
N GLU A 9 -12.99 9.76 -25.00
CA GLU A 9 -12.88 8.57 -24.12
C GLU A 9 -13.28 8.92 -22.69
N GLU A 10 -14.27 8.19 -22.16
CA GLU A 10 -14.74 8.31 -20.80
C GLU A 10 -13.74 7.64 -19.84
N ILE A 11 -13.20 8.41 -18.90
CA ILE A 11 -12.23 7.91 -17.92
C ILE A 11 -13.00 7.47 -16.69
N VAL A 12 -12.91 6.18 -16.37
CA VAL A 12 -13.53 5.58 -15.18
C VAL A 12 -12.47 5.01 -14.24
N ILE A 13 -12.75 5.04 -12.94
CA ILE A 13 -11.98 4.30 -11.96
C ILE A 13 -12.62 2.92 -11.87
N SER A 14 -11.97 1.91 -12.46
CA SER A 14 -12.53 0.57 -12.56
C SER A 14 -12.25 -0.31 -11.34
N GLY A 15 -11.14 -0.09 -10.63
CA GLY A 15 -10.78 -0.88 -9.45
C GLY A 15 -9.87 -0.13 -8.49
N ILE A 16 -9.89 -0.54 -7.22
CA ILE A 16 -9.08 0.05 -6.15
C ILE A 16 -8.51 -1.03 -5.23
N SER A 17 -7.20 -0.96 -4.99
CA SER A 17 -6.57 -1.69 -3.89
C SER A 17 -5.54 -0.81 -3.18
N GLY A 18 -5.21 -1.16 -1.94
CA GLY A 18 -4.24 -0.43 -1.14
C GLY A 18 -3.90 -1.11 0.18
N ARG A 19 -2.77 -0.70 0.75
CA ARG A 19 -2.35 -1.02 2.11
C ARG A 19 -2.33 0.26 2.93
N PHE A 20 -2.98 0.24 4.09
CA PHE A 20 -3.19 1.43 4.93
C PHE A 20 -2.65 1.19 6.35
N PRO A 21 -2.51 2.25 7.16
CA PRO A 21 -2.16 2.08 8.55
C PRO A 21 -3.16 1.20 9.29
N GLU A 22 -2.66 0.16 9.97
CA GLU A 22 -3.48 -0.83 10.68
C GLU A 22 -4.54 -1.55 9.80
N ALA A 23 -4.50 -1.47 8.47
CA ALA A 23 -5.44 -2.15 7.58
C ALA A 23 -4.73 -2.71 6.34
N ASN A 24 -4.91 -4.01 6.10
CA ASN A 24 -4.21 -4.73 5.05
C ASN A 24 -4.94 -4.73 3.71
N ASN A 25 -6.15 -4.17 3.63
CA ASN A 25 -6.93 -4.05 2.40
C ASN A 25 -7.92 -2.86 2.50
N VAL A 26 -8.59 -2.56 1.40
CA VAL A 26 -9.55 -1.44 1.30
C VAL A 26 -10.79 -1.70 2.17
N GLU A 27 -11.25 -2.94 2.29
CA GLU A 27 -12.43 -3.28 3.11
C GLU A 27 -12.21 -3.05 4.61
N GLU A 28 -11.07 -3.53 5.13
CA GLU A 28 -10.65 -3.30 6.52
C GLU A 28 -10.51 -1.80 6.78
N PHE A 29 -9.89 -1.08 5.83
CA PHE A 29 -9.76 0.37 5.93
C PHE A 29 -11.13 1.05 5.98
N TRP A 30 -12.05 0.67 5.10
CA TRP A 30 -13.42 1.19 5.08
C TRP A 30 -14.17 0.92 6.38
N HIS A 31 -14.08 -0.29 6.92
CA HIS A 31 -14.69 -0.64 8.20
C HIS A 31 -14.16 0.22 9.34
N LYS A 32 -12.84 0.45 9.39
CA LYS A 32 -12.22 1.31 10.40
C LYS A 32 -12.62 2.76 10.28
N LEU A 33 -12.78 3.26 9.05
CA LEU A 33 -13.28 4.61 8.81
C LEU A 33 -14.73 4.79 9.29
N ILE A 34 -15.62 3.85 8.97
CA ILE A 34 -17.04 3.93 9.38
C ILE A 34 -17.17 3.83 10.91
N THR A 35 -16.38 2.96 11.54
CA THR A 35 -16.42 2.76 12.99
C THR A 35 -15.71 3.88 13.77
N GLY A 36 -15.02 4.80 13.09
CA GLY A 36 -14.25 5.87 13.71
C GLY A 36 -13.02 5.37 14.46
N GLN A 37 -12.47 4.21 14.06
CA GLN A 37 -11.28 3.65 14.70
C GLN A 37 -10.03 4.44 14.32
N GLU A 38 -9.18 4.71 15.31
CA GLU A 38 -7.91 5.37 15.10
C GLU A 38 -6.93 4.45 14.36
N LEU A 39 -6.35 4.97 13.27
CA LEU A 39 -5.41 4.24 12.41
C LEU A 39 -3.94 4.55 12.73
N TYR A 40 -3.69 5.45 13.68
CA TYR A 40 -2.34 5.81 14.11
C TYR A 40 -1.90 4.91 15.27
N SER A 41 -0.60 4.66 15.38
CA SER A 41 -0.03 3.83 16.44
C SER A 41 1.17 4.48 17.12
N CYS A 42 1.28 4.26 18.42
CA CYS A 42 2.38 4.69 19.28
C CYS A 42 3.36 3.53 19.57
N ASN A 43 3.73 2.78 18.53
CA ASN A 43 4.61 1.61 18.65
C ASN A 43 6.01 1.87 18.07
N ASP A 44 6.97 1.04 18.47
CA ASP A 44 8.37 1.16 18.02
C ASP A 44 8.66 0.46 16.69
N ARG A 45 7.62 0.15 15.88
CA ARG A 45 7.74 -0.68 14.66
C ARG A 45 8.71 -0.12 13.61
N ARG A 46 8.97 1.18 13.61
CA ARG A 46 9.87 1.84 12.65
C ARG A 46 11.10 2.43 13.34
N TRP A 47 10.86 3.18 14.42
CA TRP A 47 11.86 3.78 15.28
C TRP A 47 11.29 3.85 16.70
N PRO A 48 12.14 3.95 17.74
CA PRO A 48 11.69 4.14 19.11
C PRO A 48 10.81 5.38 19.27
N VAL A 49 9.77 5.31 20.09
CA VAL A 49 8.91 6.45 20.42
C VAL A 49 9.76 7.62 20.93
N GLY A 50 9.54 8.81 20.37
CA GLY A 50 10.29 10.02 20.76
C GLY A 50 11.71 10.10 20.20
N TYR A 51 12.07 9.22 19.24
CA TYR A 51 13.36 9.31 18.56
C TYR A 51 13.61 10.72 18.01
N MET A 52 14.66 11.38 18.48
CA MET A 52 15.03 12.77 18.11
C MET A 52 13.91 13.80 18.36
N GLY A 53 13.02 13.57 19.32
CA GLY A 53 11.89 14.47 19.60
C GLY A 53 10.76 14.38 18.57
N LEU A 54 10.74 13.35 17.73
CA LEU A 54 9.62 13.08 16.83
C LEU A 54 8.33 12.79 17.63
N PRO A 55 7.15 13.16 17.08
CA PRO A 55 5.88 12.78 17.66
C PRO A 55 5.76 11.28 17.85
N SER A 56 5.18 10.88 18.99
CA SER A 56 4.99 9.48 19.35
C SER A 56 3.98 8.76 18.44
N PHE A 57 3.08 9.50 17.80
CA PHE A 57 2.01 8.97 16.97
C PHE A 57 2.38 8.98 15.48
N SER A 58 2.22 7.85 14.82
CA SER A 58 2.38 7.74 13.37
C SER A 58 1.48 6.66 12.78
N GLY A 59 0.93 6.92 11.60
CA GLY A 59 0.27 5.90 10.79
C GLY A 59 1.32 5.01 10.15
N LYS A 60 1.29 3.71 10.46
CA LYS A 60 2.25 2.74 9.94
C LYS A 60 1.48 1.61 9.28
N VAL A 61 1.80 1.34 8.02
CA VAL A 61 1.29 0.16 7.32
C VAL A 61 1.59 -1.07 8.17
N SER A 62 0.57 -1.88 8.43
CA SER A 62 0.67 -3.09 9.22
C SER A 62 1.28 -4.23 8.41
N GLY A 63 1.94 -5.16 9.12
CA GLY A 63 2.46 -6.38 8.53
C GLY A 63 3.87 -6.26 7.96
N GLU A 64 4.46 -7.44 7.73
CA GLU A 64 5.71 -7.56 6.98
C GLU A 64 5.43 -7.38 5.49
N VAL A 65 6.31 -6.65 4.81
CA VAL A 65 6.24 -6.54 3.35
C VAL A 65 6.63 -7.87 2.72
N LYS A 66 5.62 -8.61 2.29
CA LYS A 66 5.75 -9.86 1.56
C LYS A 66 6.03 -9.56 0.08
N CYS A 67 6.64 -10.54 -0.59
CA CYS A 67 6.93 -10.52 -2.02
C CYS A 67 6.75 -11.95 -2.50
N ASP A 68 5.70 -12.20 -3.26
CA ASP A 68 5.53 -13.50 -3.92
C ASP A 68 6.45 -13.62 -5.14
N ALA A 69 7.70 -14.01 -4.87
CA ALA A 69 8.74 -14.11 -5.89
C ALA A 69 8.37 -15.07 -7.03
N GLU A 70 7.65 -16.16 -6.71
CA GLU A 70 7.27 -17.18 -7.69
C GLU A 70 6.19 -16.65 -8.64
N PHE A 71 5.20 -15.93 -8.10
CA PHE A 71 4.15 -15.30 -8.90
C PHE A 71 4.70 -14.24 -9.86
N PHE A 72 5.60 -13.38 -9.40
CA PHE A 72 6.19 -12.31 -10.21
C PHE A 72 7.40 -12.75 -11.05
N LYS A 73 7.75 -14.05 -11.03
CA LYS A 73 8.92 -14.62 -11.73
C LYS A 73 10.25 -13.92 -11.36
N LEU A 74 10.37 -13.52 -10.10
CA LEU A 74 11.57 -12.90 -9.52
C LEU A 74 12.38 -13.93 -8.73
N HIS A 75 13.69 -13.74 -8.61
CA HIS A 75 14.47 -14.56 -7.69
C HIS A 75 14.20 -14.14 -6.23
N LYS A 76 14.18 -15.10 -5.29
CA LYS A 76 13.89 -14.83 -3.87
C LYS A 76 14.84 -13.80 -3.25
N ASP A 77 16.10 -13.81 -3.68
CA ASP A 77 17.09 -12.85 -3.18
C ASP A 77 16.93 -11.46 -3.82
N GLU A 78 16.47 -11.38 -5.07
CA GLU A 78 16.12 -10.09 -5.68
C GLU A 78 14.93 -9.46 -4.98
N CYS A 79 13.88 -10.24 -4.66
CA CYS A 79 12.74 -9.77 -3.86
C CYS A 79 13.18 -9.13 -2.54
N LYS A 80 14.19 -9.69 -1.84
CA LYS A 80 14.67 -9.13 -0.57
C LYS A 80 15.39 -7.79 -0.73
N LEU A 81 16.06 -7.59 -1.87
CA LEU A 81 16.81 -6.37 -2.19
C LEU A 81 15.89 -5.23 -2.67
N LEU A 82 14.69 -5.55 -3.13
CA LEU A 82 13.72 -4.55 -3.58
C LEU A 82 13.22 -3.67 -2.43
N ASP A 83 13.01 -2.39 -2.74
CA ASP A 83 12.34 -1.45 -1.84
C ASP A 83 11.01 -2.05 -1.38
N PRO A 84 10.72 -2.04 -0.07
CA PRO A 84 9.45 -2.53 0.45
C PRO A 84 8.22 -1.90 -0.21
N GLN A 85 8.28 -0.64 -0.62
CA GLN A 85 7.19 0.03 -1.34
C GLN A 85 6.93 -0.61 -2.70
N TYR A 86 8.01 -0.98 -3.41
CA TYR A 86 7.90 -1.61 -4.71
C TYR A 86 7.28 -3.00 -4.60
N ARG A 87 7.72 -3.79 -3.61
CA ARG A 87 7.13 -5.09 -3.31
C ARG A 87 5.63 -5.01 -3.01
N MET A 88 5.22 -4.07 -2.16
CA MET A 88 3.80 -3.85 -1.88
C MET A 88 3.04 -3.39 -3.13
N ALA A 89 3.62 -2.51 -3.94
CA ALA A 89 2.97 -2.01 -5.14
C ALA A 89 2.68 -3.12 -6.16
N LEU A 90 3.58 -4.10 -6.31
CA LEU A 90 3.37 -5.25 -7.19
C LEU A 90 2.10 -6.04 -6.82
N GLU A 91 1.92 -6.34 -5.54
CA GLU A 91 0.74 -7.04 -5.04
C GLU A 91 -0.52 -6.17 -5.17
N VAL A 92 -0.45 -4.90 -4.76
CA VAL A 92 -1.60 -3.97 -4.77
C VAL A 92 -2.09 -3.69 -6.19
N VAL A 93 -1.19 -3.50 -7.16
CA VAL A 93 -1.58 -3.28 -8.55
C VAL A 93 -2.27 -4.52 -9.12
N TYR A 94 -1.77 -5.70 -8.79
CA TYR A 94 -2.41 -6.94 -9.23
C TYR A 94 -3.82 -7.10 -8.65
N GLU A 95 -3.99 -6.83 -7.35
CA GLU A 95 -5.30 -6.82 -6.70
C GLU A 95 -6.25 -5.78 -7.31
N ALA A 96 -5.77 -4.57 -7.60
CA ALA A 96 -6.57 -3.50 -8.21
C ALA A 96 -7.04 -3.85 -9.63
N ILE A 97 -6.25 -4.61 -10.38
CA ILE A 97 -6.66 -5.11 -11.70
C ILE A 97 -7.73 -6.19 -11.57
N TYR A 98 -7.69 -7.02 -10.51
CA TYR A 98 -8.66 -8.08 -10.28
C TYR A 98 -9.99 -7.57 -9.69
N ASP A 99 -9.97 -6.43 -9.02
CA ASP A 99 -11.14 -5.74 -8.47
C ASP A 99 -12.04 -5.12 -9.57
N ALA A 100 -11.46 -4.81 -10.73
CA ALA A 100 -12.14 -4.21 -11.89
C ALA A 100 -12.97 -5.22 -12.70
#